data_AF-A0A519Y685-F1
#
_entry.id   AF-A0A519Y685-F1
#
_cell.length_a   1.000
_cell.length_b   1.000
_cell.length_c   1.000
_cell.angle_alpha   90.00
_cell.angle_beta   90.00
_cell.angle_gamma   90.00
#
_symmetry.space_group_name_H-M   'P 1'
#
loop_
_entity.id
_entity.type
_entity.pdbx_description
1 polymer ?
#
loop_
_entity_poly.entity_id
_entity_poly.type
_entity_poly.pdbx_seq_one_letter_code
_entity_poly.pdbx_strand_id
1 'polypeptide(L)'
;MSIRLQILGLGLGLLFCSLGASAQDTTAPELPTAPVPELLAAAETPAEPVTVAVPQRAKQQADYLADALQLKSRQVAILRAALQTRLDAAEILSHMLFASAPVATAAFDDIDYRYYAAMGKVLTPNQFHKLLQLDEQATSAAEAPMVLRSH
;
A
#
# COMPACT_ATOMS: atom_id res chain seq x y z
N MET A 1 -29.10 28.11 -12.85
CA MET A 1 -28.72 26.68 -12.77
C MET A 1 -27.30 26.64 -12.22
N SER A 2 -27.12 26.25 -10.95
CA SER A 2 -25.81 26.23 -10.29
C SER A 2 -25.53 24.82 -9.79
N ILE A 3 -24.44 24.22 -10.27
CA ILE A 3 -24.09 22.81 -10.11
C ILE A 3 -23.52 22.60 -8.71
N ARG A 4 -24.04 21.58 -8.02
CA ARG A 4 -23.60 21.12 -6.69
C ARG A 4 -22.21 20.50 -6.80
N LEU A 5 -21.25 21.03 -6.05
CA LEU A 5 -19.94 20.41 -5.83
C LEU A 5 -20.11 19.34 -4.75
N GLN A 6 -20.27 18.08 -5.16
CA GLN A 6 -20.31 16.95 -4.24
C GLN A 6 -18.88 16.51 -3.93
N ILE A 7 -18.53 16.66 -2.66
CA ILE A 7 -17.31 16.18 -2.02
C ILE A 7 -17.31 14.65 -2.14
N LEU A 8 -16.42 14.09 -2.94
CA LEU A 8 -16.16 12.65 -3.00
C LEU A 8 -14.94 12.36 -2.14
N GLY A 9 -15.19 12.07 -0.86
CA GLY A 9 -14.24 11.39 0.00
C GLY A 9 -14.29 9.89 -0.31
N LEU A 10 -13.30 9.41 -1.05
CA LEU A 10 -12.96 7.99 -1.19
C LEU A 10 -11.87 7.73 -0.15
N GLY A 11 -12.00 6.83 0.82
CA GLY A 11 -12.64 5.52 0.75
C GLY A 11 -11.57 4.49 1.07
N LEU A 12 -10.89 4.64 2.23
CA LEU A 12 -9.79 3.77 2.64
C LEU A 12 -10.35 2.39 2.99
N GLY A 13 -10.41 1.51 1.98
CA GLY A 13 -10.91 0.15 2.09
C GLY A 13 -9.95 -0.73 2.90
N LEU A 14 -10.21 -0.87 4.19
CA LEU A 14 -9.65 -1.92 5.03
C LEU A 14 -10.18 -3.27 4.54
N LEU A 15 -9.38 -3.97 3.76
CA LEU A 15 -9.67 -5.33 3.31
C LEU A 15 -9.31 -6.32 4.45
N PHE A 16 -10.21 -6.41 5.44
CA PHE A 16 -10.22 -7.51 6.40
C PHE A 16 -10.73 -8.76 5.66
N CYS A 17 -9.82 -9.67 5.32
CA CYS A 17 -10.20 -11.03 4.96
C CYS A 17 -10.79 -11.72 6.20
N SER A 18 -12.11 -11.71 6.27
CA SER A 18 -12.90 -12.59 7.10
C SER A 18 -12.61 -14.04 6.74
N LEU A 19 -11.96 -14.77 7.66
CA LEU A 19 -12.14 -16.22 7.75
C LEU A 19 -13.22 -16.47 8.81
N GLY A 20 -14.43 -16.73 8.31
CA GLY A 20 -15.42 -17.49 9.05
C GLY A 20 -15.24 -18.97 8.75
N ALA A 21 -15.08 -19.77 9.80
CA ALA A 21 -15.44 -21.19 9.89
C ALA A 21 -15.01 -21.65 11.29
N SER A 22 -15.76 -22.37 12.10
CA SER A 22 -17.17 -22.76 12.17
C SER A 22 -17.36 -23.21 13.62
N ALA A 23 -18.56 -23.06 14.17
CA ALA A 23 -18.92 -23.64 15.46
C ALA A 23 -18.64 -25.14 15.45
N GLN A 24 -18.03 -25.67 16.52
CA GLN A 24 -18.23 -27.05 16.90
C GLN A 24 -18.02 -27.24 18.40
N ASP A 25 -18.99 -27.95 18.96
CA ASP A 25 -19.29 -28.18 20.36
C ASP A 25 -18.11 -28.65 21.21
N THR A 26 -18.01 -28.06 22.41
CA THR A 26 -17.23 -28.60 23.51
C THR A 26 -17.96 -29.82 24.07
N THR A 27 -17.48 -31.02 23.78
CA THR A 27 -17.74 -32.19 24.62
C THR A 27 -16.57 -33.17 24.54
N ALA A 28 -15.93 -33.41 25.67
CA ALA A 28 -15.05 -34.54 25.95
C ALA A 28 -15.63 -35.22 27.21
N PRO A 29 -15.52 -36.55 27.42
CA PRO A 29 -14.25 -37.27 27.33
C PRO A 29 -14.31 -38.75 26.86
N GLU A 30 -13.11 -39.32 26.70
CA GLU A 30 -12.68 -40.73 26.89
C GLU A 30 -11.91 -41.40 25.72
N LEU A 31 -10.68 -41.81 26.05
CA LEU A 31 -9.71 -42.67 25.33
C LEU A 31 -10.17 -44.16 25.37
N PRO A 32 -9.49 -45.18 24.75
CA PRO A 32 -8.18 -45.24 24.07
C PRO A 32 -8.09 -46.11 22.77
N THR A 33 -6.90 -46.14 22.16
CA THR A 33 -6.25 -47.28 21.45
C THR A 33 -6.25 -47.29 19.91
N ALA A 34 -5.10 -46.92 19.31
CA ALA A 34 -4.36 -47.68 18.28
C ALA A 34 -3.16 -46.85 17.78
N PRO A 35 -2.01 -47.45 17.41
CA PRO A 35 -0.84 -46.71 16.93
C PRO A 35 -1.01 -46.41 15.44
N VAL A 36 -0.91 -45.14 15.05
CA VAL A 36 -0.80 -44.74 13.64
C VAL A 36 0.57 -44.08 13.43
N PRO A 37 1.40 -44.60 12.51
CA PRO A 37 2.66 -43.98 12.12
C PRO A 37 2.38 -42.93 11.04
N GLU A 38 2.96 -41.73 11.20
CA GLU A 38 3.02 -40.56 10.29
C GLU A 38 2.92 -39.33 11.20
N LEU A 39 3.68 -38.25 11.09
CA LEU A 39 4.37 -37.63 9.98
C LEU A 39 5.46 -36.76 10.64
N LEU A 40 6.63 -36.63 10.03
CA LEU A 40 7.59 -35.58 10.39
C LEU A 40 6.86 -34.22 10.33
N ALA A 41 6.54 -33.66 11.49
CA ALA A 41 6.12 -32.28 11.61
C ALA A 41 7.33 -31.42 11.24
N ALA A 42 7.47 -31.13 9.95
CA ALA A 42 8.22 -29.97 9.50
C ALA A 42 7.56 -28.78 10.20
N ALA A 43 8.21 -28.28 11.24
CA ALA A 43 7.91 -26.97 11.79
C ALA A 43 8.19 -25.97 10.66
N GLU A 44 7.18 -25.66 9.87
CA GLU A 44 7.17 -24.46 9.03
C GLU A 44 7.18 -23.29 10.01
N THR A 45 8.38 -22.90 10.44
CA THR A 45 8.63 -21.59 11.02
C THR A 45 7.96 -20.58 10.10
N PRO A 46 7.00 -19.77 10.57
CA PRO A 46 6.37 -18.76 9.74
C PRO A 46 7.48 -17.92 9.11
N ALA A 47 7.58 -17.93 7.78
CA ALA A 47 8.55 -17.09 7.09
C ALA A 47 8.25 -15.65 7.49
N GLU A 48 9.15 -15.03 8.27
CA GLU A 48 9.00 -13.63 8.63
C GLU A 48 8.82 -12.83 7.34
N PRO A 49 7.79 -11.97 7.24
CA PRO A 49 7.59 -11.18 6.05
C PRO A 49 8.83 -10.32 5.85
N VAL A 50 9.55 -10.54 4.74
CA VAL A 50 10.73 -9.76 4.38
C VAL A 50 10.29 -8.32 4.14
N THR A 51 10.38 -7.49 5.18
CA THR A 51 10.10 -6.06 5.08
C THR A 51 11.26 -5.39 4.36
N VAL A 52 11.04 -5.02 3.10
CA VAL A 52 12.04 -4.26 2.33
C VAL A 52 12.17 -2.87 2.95
N ALA A 53 13.39 -2.52 3.36
CA ALA A 53 13.70 -1.23 3.97
C ALA A 53 13.25 -0.05 3.09
N VAL A 54 12.76 1.03 3.70
CA VAL A 54 12.25 2.22 2.98
C VAL A 54 13.23 2.77 1.94
N PRO A 55 14.55 2.92 2.21
CA PRO A 55 15.49 3.42 1.20
C PRO A 55 15.55 2.55 -0.06
N GLN A 56 15.38 1.23 0.09
CA GLN A 56 15.40 0.29 -1.03
C GLN A 56 14.10 0.37 -1.83
N ARG A 57 12.94 0.51 -1.16
CA ARG A 57 11.66 0.76 -1.82
C ARG A 57 11.66 2.08 -2.58
N ALA A 58 12.18 3.15 -1.97
CA ALA A 58 12.33 4.46 -2.61
C ALA A 58 13.23 4.39 -3.85
N LYS A 59 14.34 3.64 -3.76
CA LYS A 59 15.22 3.40 -4.91
C LYS A 59 14.49 2.67 -6.04
N GLN A 60 13.78 1.59 -5.73
CA GLN A 60 13.06 0.80 -6.74
C GLN A 60 12.00 1.65 -7.47
N GLN A 61 11.22 2.42 -6.72
CA GLN A 61 10.22 3.34 -7.30
C GLN A 61 10.88 4.43 -8.14
N ALA A 62 11.97 5.03 -7.65
CA ALA A 62 12.71 6.05 -8.39
C ALA A 62 13.30 5.50 -9.70
N ASP A 63 13.84 4.27 -9.67
CA ASP A 63 14.44 3.64 -10.84
C ASP A 63 13.36 3.30 -11.90
N TYR A 64 12.18 2.82 -11.48
CA TYR A 64 11.03 2.60 -12.37
C TYR A 64 10.53 3.90 -13.02
N LEU A 65 10.31 4.94 -12.21
CA LEU A 65 9.86 6.25 -12.70
C LEU A 65 10.92 6.95 -13.56
N ALA A 66 12.21 6.73 -13.26
CA ALA A 66 13.30 7.28 -14.04
C ALA A 66 13.26 6.79 -15.50
N ASP A 67 13.02 5.50 -15.70
CA ASP A 67 12.88 4.92 -17.02
C ASP A 67 11.61 5.41 -17.72
N ALA A 68 10.46 5.33 -17.04
CA ALA A 68 9.17 5.74 -17.59
C ALA A 68 9.13 7.22 -18.01
N LEU A 69 9.80 8.10 -17.27
CA LEU A 69 9.82 9.55 -17.51
C LEU A 69 11.09 10.04 -18.23
N GLN A 70 12.02 9.14 -18.55
CA GLN A 70 13.31 9.44 -19.16
C GLN A 70 14.09 10.53 -18.38
N LEU A 71 14.24 10.31 -17.07
CA LEU A 71 14.83 11.29 -16.17
C LEU A 71 16.35 11.34 -16.27
N LYS A 72 16.90 12.55 -16.10
CA LYS A 72 18.35 12.76 -15.95
C LYS A 72 18.80 12.39 -14.54
N SER A 73 20.07 12.02 -14.37
CA SER A 73 20.63 11.57 -13.07
C SER A 73 20.34 12.53 -11.90
N ARG A 74 20.38 13.85 -12.13
CA ARG A 74 20.03 14.85 -11.12
C ARG A 74 18.54 14.79 -10.74
N GLN A 75 17.65 14.62 -11.70
CA GLN A 75 16.21 14.48 -11.45
C GLN A 75 15.93 13.19 -10.68
N VAL A 76 16.61 12.09 -11.02
CA VAL A 76 16.49 10.80 -10.30
C VAL A 76 16.93 10.93 -8.84
N ALA A 77 18.03 11.62 -8.55
CA ALA A 77 18.49 11.83 -7.18
C ALA A 77 17.46 12.60 -6.34
N ILE A 78 16.87 13.66 -6.91
CA ILE A 78 15.84 14.45 -6.24
C ILE A 78 14.55 13.64 -6.05
N LEU A 79 14.13 12.90 -7.08
CA LEU A 79 12.97 12.00 -7.02
C LEU A 79 13.14 10.96 -5.91
N ARG A 80 14.30 10.29 -5.85
CA ARG A 80 14.58 9.28 -4.83
C ARG A 80 14.51 9.85 -3.41
N ALA A 81 15.07 11.04 -3.18
CA ALA A 81 15.01 11.70 -1.89
C ALA A 81 13.56 12.10 -1.50
N ALA A 82 12.79 12.59 -2.47
CA ALA A 82 11.38 12.94 -2.26
C ALA A 82 10.53 11.70 -1.96
N LEU A 83 10.73 10.59 -2.69
CA LEU A 83 10.05 9.32 -2.46
C LEU A 83 10.42 8.72 -1.11
N GLN A 84 11.69 8.77 -0.71
CA GLN A 84 12.10 8.30 0.61
C GLN A 84 11.37 9.08 1.71
N THR A 85 11.33 10.41 1.61
CA THR A 85 10.58 11.26 2.57
C THR A 85 9.10 10.89 2.62
N ARG A 86 8.48 10.68 1.45
CA ARG A 86 7.06 10.28 1.34
C ARG A 86 6.81 8.91 1.99
N LEU A 87 7.68 7.94 1.74
CA LEU A 87 7.55 6.58 2.27
C LEU A 87 7.84 6.50 3.78
N ASP A 88 8.86 7.21 4.27
CA ASP A 88 9.17 7.31 5.70
C ASP A 88 7.97 7.90 6.47
N ALA A 89 7.37 8.97 5.92
CA ALA A 89 6.21 9.59 6.52
C ALA A 89 4.96 8.70 6.43
N ALA A 90 4.78 7.98 5.32
CA ALA A 90 3.68 7.02 5.17
C ALA A 90 3.76 5.87 6.19
N GLU A 91 4.95 5.38 6.49
CA GLU A 91 5.16 4.37 7.53
C GLU A 91 4.69 4.89 8.90
N ILE A 92 5.12 6.10 9.30
CA ILE A 92 4.71 6.73 10.56
C ILE A 92 3.20 6.97 10.61
N LEU A 93 2.63 7.53 9.53
CA LEU A 93 1.21 7.88 9.48
C LEU A 93 0.30 6.65 9.40
N SER A 94 0.77 5.55 8.83
CA SER A 94 0.01 4.28 8.81
C SER A 94 -0.32 3.79 10.22
N HIS A 95 0.58 4.00 11.17
CA HIS A 95 0.33 3.71 12.58
C HIS A 95 -0.67 4.68 13.22
N MET A 96 -0.74 5.93 12.73
CA MET A 96 -1.69 6.93 13.22
C MET A 96 -3.09 6.78 12.66
N LEU A 97 -3.28 6.11 11.51
CA LEU A 97 -4.62 5.90 10.91
C LEU A 97 -5.58 5.19 11.87
N PHE A 98 -5.08 4.25 12.67
CA PHE A 98 -5.88 3.54 13.67
C PHE A 98 -6.20 4.38 14.91
N ALA A 99 -5.35 5.37 15.24
CA ALA A 99 -5.51 6.20 16.42
C ALA A 99 -6.34 7.48 16.14
N SER A 100 -6.18 8.07 14.95
CA SER A 100 -6.87 9.29 14.52
C SER A 100 -6.87 9.41 12.99
N ALA A 101 -7.87 8.78 12.36
CA ALA A 101 -8.00 8.78 10.91
C ALA A 101 -8.02 10.19 10.26
N PRO A 102 -8.78 11.20 10.77
CA PRO A 102 -8.83 12.51 10.11
C PRO A 102 -7.48 13.25 10.12
N VAL A 103 -6.72 13.13 11.21
CA VAL A 103 -5.40 13.75 11.34
C VAL A 103 -4.39 13.06 10.43
N ALA A 104 -4.42 11.72 10.40
CA ALA A 104 -3.55 10.95 9.54
C ALA A 104 -3.83 11.23 8.05
N THR A 105 -5.10 11.29 7.64
CA THR A 105 -5.47 11.63 6.26
C THR A 105 -5.00 13.02 5.86
N ALA A 106 -5.23 14.06 6.68
CA ALA A 106 -4.76 15.40 6.38
C ALA A 106 -3.23 15.48 6.28
N ALA A 107 -2.51 14.69 7.08
CA ALA A 107 -1.06 14.61 7.01
C ALA A 107 -0.57 13.89 5.73
N PHE A 108 -1.25 12.84 5.29
CA PHE A 108 -0.97 12.18 4.00
C PHE A 108 -1.14 13.18 2.84
N ASP A 109 -2.23 13.95 2.83
CA ASP A 109 -2.50 14.94 1.80
C ASP A 109 -1.41 16.03 1.74
N ASP A 110 -0.92 16.52 2.90
CA ASP A 110 0.17 17.50 2.95
C ASP A 110 1.49 16.94 2.37
N ILE A 111 1.82 15.69 2.71
CA ILE A 111 3.03 15.03 2.20
C ILE A 111 2.95 14.87 0.68
N ASP A 112 1.80 14.44 0.16
CA ASP A 112 1.58 14.27 -1.27
C ASP A 112 1.64 15.61 -1.99
N TYR A 113 1.03 16.65 -1.44
CA TYR A 113 1.13 18.01 -1.96
C TYR A 113 2.57 18.48 -2.06
N ARG A 114 3.37 18.29 -1.00
CA ARG A 114 4.79 18.67 -0.96
C ARG A 114 5.61 17.88 -1.97
N TYR A 115 5.33 16.58 -2.12
CA TYR A 115 5.96 15.73 -3.13
C TYR A 115 5.70 16.25 -4.55
N TYR A 116 4.43 16.49 -4.91
CA TYR A 116 4.07 16.99 -6.24
C TYR A 116 4.60 18.41 -6.49
N ALA A 117 4.57 19.28 -5.48
CA ALA A 117 5.14 20.62 -5.58
C ALA A 117 6.67 20.60 -5.80
N ALA A 118 7.38 19.64 -5.21
CA ALA A 118 8.81 19.45 -5.45
C ALA A 118 9.07 18.91 -6.87
N MET A 119 8.30 17.91 -7.32
CA MET A 119 8.45 17.35 -8.67
C MET A 119 8.12 18.35 -9.77
N GLY A 120 7.10 19.19 -9.58
CA GLY A 120 6.74 20.25 -10.53
C GLY A 120 7.82 21.31 -10.75
N LYS A 121 8.79 21.44 -9.83
CA LYS A 121 9.95 22.34 -9.98
C LYS A 121 11.14 21.70 -10.72
N VAL A 122 11.17 20.37 -10.78
CA VAL A 122 12.35 19.60 -11.23
C VAL A 122 12.09 18.94 -12.58
N LEU A 123 10.86 18.53 -12.82
CA LEU A 123 10.43 17.89 -14.05
C LEU A 123 10.01 18.93 -15.09
N THR A 124 10.16 18.59 -16.36
CA THR A 124 9.52 19.39 -17.42
C THR A 124 7.99 19.22 -17.32
N PRO A 125 7.19 20.14 -17.87
CA PRO A 125 5.73 20.03 -17.85
C PRO A 125 5.22 18.67 -18.38
N ASN A 126 5.81 18.16 -19.47
CA ASN A 126 5.45 16.86 -20.04
C ASN A 126 5.80 15.68 -19.12
N GLN A 127 6.97 15.74 -18.47
CA GLN A 127 7.38 14.71 -17.51
C GLN A 127 6.49 14.73 -16.26
N PHE A 128 6.15 15.92 -15.76
CA PHE A 128 5.26 16.06 -14.61
C PHE A 128 3.84 15.58 -14.94
N HIS A 129 3.32 15.93 -16.11
CA HIS A 129 2.02 15.42 -16.55
C HIS A 129 2.01 13.89 -16.64
N LYS A 130 3.06 13.29 -17.22
CA LYS A 130 3.19 11.83 -17.30
C LYS A 130 3.34 11.18 -15.92
N LEU A 131 4.01 11.83 -14.96
CA LEU A 131 4.06 11.36 -13.58
C LEU A 131 2.65 11.29 -12.98
N LEU A 132 1.82 12.32 -13.15
CA LEU A 132 0.45 12.33 -12.66
C LEU A 132 -0.41 11.23 -13.30
N GLN A 133 -0.26 10.98 -14.61
CA GLN A 133 -0.96 9.90 -15.29
C GLN A 133 -0.57 8.51 -14.74
N LEU A 134 0.71 8.29 -14.45
CA LEU A 134 1.18 7.03 -13.87
C LEU A 134 0.64 6.82 -12.45
N ASP A 135 0.54 7.88 -11.66
CA ASP A 135 -0.01 7.83 -10.30
C ASP A 135 -1.52 7.59 -10.29
N GLU A 136 -2.26 8.24 -11.19
CA GLU A 136 -3.71 8.02 -11.37
C GLU A 136 -4.01 6.57 -11.78
N GLN A 137 -3.20 5.99 -12.66
CA GLN A 137 -3.31 4.58 -13.06
C GLN A 137 -3.03 3.63 -11.90
N ALA A 138 -2.00 3.93 -11.10
CA ALA A 138 -1.66 3.13 -9.91
C ALA A 138 -2.78 3.19 -8.87
N THR A 139 -3.38 4.36 -8.66
CA THR A 139 -4.50 4.56 -7.73
C THR A 139 -5.76 3.86 -8.22
N SER A 140 -6.11 4.02 -9.50
CA SER A 140 -7.28 3.37 -10.11
C SER A 140 -7.18 1.84 -10.07
N ALA A 141 -5.97 1.28 -10.23
CA ALA A 141 -5.74 -0.16 -10.12
C ALA A 141 -5.89 -0.68 -8.68
N ALA A 142 -5.61 0.15 -7.67
CA ALA A 142 -5.81 -0.19 -6.27
C ALA A 142 -7.28 -0.10 -5.83
N GLU A 143 -8.08 0.76 -6.46
CA GLU A 143 -9.49 0.95 -6.17
C GLU A 143 -10.44 0.03 -6.97
N ALA A 144 -9.94 -0.64 -8.01
CA ALA A 144 -10.75 -1.55 -8.81
C ALA A 144 -11.34 -2.66 -7.93
N PRO A 145 -12.67 -2.72 -7.74
CA PRO A 145 -13.28 -3.74 -6.90
C PRO A 145 -12.96 -5.10 -7.51
N MET A 146 -12.51 -6.04 -6.68
CA MET A 146 -12.54 -7.47 -6.98
C MET A 146 -13.96 -7.81 -7.42
N VAL A 147 -14.22 -7.75 -8.73
CA VAL A 147 -15.45 -8.26 -9.32
C VAL A 147 -15.37 -9.76 -9.13
N LEU A 148 -15.96 -10.23 -8.04
CA LEU A 148 -16.38 -11.60 -7.82
C LEU A 148 -17.18 -12.02 -9.06
N ARG A 149 -16.50 -12.61 -10.03
CA ARG A 149 -17.15 -13.41 -11.07
C ARG A 149 -17.64 -14.68 -10.39
N SER A 150 -18.83 -14.61 -9.83
CA SER A 150 -19.66 -15.78 -9.56
C SER A 150 -19.97 -16.45 -10.90
N HIS A 151 -19.30 -17.56 -11.17
CA HIS A 151 -19.78 -18.56 -12.13
C HIS A 151 -20.92 -19.37 -11.52
#